data_AF-A0A0Q8PTZ5-F1
#
_entry.id   AF-A0A0Q8PTZ5-F1
#
_cell.length_a   1.000
_cell.length_b   1.000
_cell.length_c   1.000
_cell.angle_alpha   90.00
_cell.angle_beta   90.00
_cell.angle_gamma   90.00
#
_symmetry.space_group_name_H-M   'P 1'
#
loop_
_entity.id
_entity.type
_entity.pdbx_description
1 polymer ?
#
loop_
_entity_poly.entity_id
_entity_poly.type
_entity_poly.pdbx_seq_one_letter_code
_entity_poly.pdbx_strand_id
1 'polypeptide(L)'
;MERLDARDLAEQERCLDELLEVLELVFDEPVDPRVEALAARQPLYPQYHRVGHKRQLVRLALEDERRLVREHYDAVLRAVLADPDVNSPRWLIAVLVGAVGRRRVEQDLLTAGASADVLRWAGR
;
A
#
# COMPACT_ATOMS: atom_id res chain seq x y z
N MET A 1 11.40 -1.58 -14.06
CA MET A 1 10.04 -1.29 -13.62
C MET A 1 9.17 -2.39 -14.17
N GLU A 2 8.87 -3.39 -13.35
CA GLU A 2 7.94 -4.47 -13.71
C GLU A 2 6.59 -3.79 -14.01
N ARG A 3 5.91 -4.17 -15.10
CA ARG A 3 4.62 -3.58 -15.43
C ARG A 3 3.61 -4.10 -14.40
N LEU A 4 3.12 -3.22 -13.53
CA LEU A 4 1.95 -3.49 -12.70
C LEU A 4 0.82 -4.00 -13.60
N ASP A 5 0.33 -5.19 -13.29
CA ASP A 5 -0.85 -5.72 -13.98
C ASP A 5 -2.13 -5.38 -13.20
N ALA A 6 -3.29 -5.74 -13.77
CA ALA A 6 -4.58 -5.45 -13.15
C ALA A 6 -4.77 -6.19 -11.81
N ARG A 7 -4.13 -7.35 -11.64
CA ARG A 7 -4.21 -8.14 -10.42
C ARG A 7 -3.40 -7.47 -9.31
N ASP A 8 -2.21 -6.98 -9.61
CA ASP A 8 -1.37 -6.24 -8.65
C ASP A 8 -2.10 -5.00 -8.14
N LEU A 9 -2.75 -4.25 -9.02
CA LEU A 9 -3.51 -3.06 -8.63
C LEU A 9 -4.75 -3.40 -7.81
N ALA A 10 -5.46 -4.47 -8.14
CA ALA A 10 -6.61 -4.92 -7.37
C ALA A 10 -6.21 -5.39 -5.96
N GLU A 11 -5.06 -6.07 -5.83
CA GLU A 11 -4.51 -6.48 -4.54
C GLU A 11 -4.14 -5.27 -3.68
N GLN A 12 -3.41 -4.31 -4.26
CA GLN A 12 -3.04 -3.07 -3.59
C GLN A 12 -4.28 -2.30 -3.11
N GLU A 13 -5.25 -2.14 -4.00
CA GLU A 13 -6.48 -1.42 -3.69
C GLU A 13 -7.23 -2.08 -2.53
N ARG A 14 -7.38 -3.41 -2.57
CA ARG A 14 -8.04 -4.16 -1.48
C ARG A 14 -7.32 -4.00 -0.15
N CYS A 15 -6.00 -4.13 -0.12
CA CYS A 15 -5.23 -3.95 1.12
C CYS A 15 -5.30 -2.51 1.65
N LEU A 16 -5.38 -1.52 0.76
CA LEU A 16 -5.60 -0.13 1.17
C LEU A 16 -7.03 0.09 1.68
N ASP A 17 -8.04 -0.54 1.09
CA ASP A 17 -9.43 -0.46 1.57
C ASP A 17 -9.58 -1.09 2.96
N GLU A 18 -9.00 -2.28 3.18
CA GLU A 18 -8.93 -2.90 4.51
C GLU A 18 -8.23 -1.98 5.52
N LEU A 19 -7.16 -1.30 5.12
CA LEU A 19 -6.43 -0.39 5.99
C LEU A 19 -7.21 0.89 6.29
N LEU A 20 -7.93 1.45 5.32
CA LEU A 20 -8.82 2.58 5.52
C LEU A 20 -9.94 2.25 6.50
N GLU A 21 -10.55 1.06 6.37
CA GLU A 21 -11.58 0.57 7.30
C GLU A 21 -11.04 0.44 8.72
N VAL A 22 -9.86 -0.19 8.89
CA VAL A 22 -9.22 -0.38 10.20
C VAL A 22 -8.84 0.95 10.86
N LEU A 23 -8.46 1.95 10.07
CA LEU A 23 -8.12 3.29 10.55
C LEU A 23 -9.33 4.23 10.65
N GLU A 24 -10.53 3.75 10.35
CA GLU A 24 -11.78 4.53 10.31
C GLU A 24 -11.66 5.78 9.41
N LEU A 25 -10.90 5.67 8.31
CA LEU A 25 -10.69 6.74 7.34
C LEU A 25 -11.67 6.64 6.18
N VAL A 26 -12.36 7.74 5.89
CA VAL A 26 -13.24 7.84 4.73
C VAL A 26 -12.45 8.32 3.52
N PHE A 27 -12.46 7.52 2.45
CA PHE A 27 -11.90 7.91 1.17
C PHE A 27 -13.02 8.33 0.21
N ASP A 28 -13.06 9.62 -0.11
CA ASP A 28 -13.92 10.16 -1.16
C ASP A 28 -13.12 10.26 -2.46
N GLU A 29 -13.54 9.49 -3.47
CA GLU A 29 -12.87 9.49 -4.77
C GLU A 29 -13.08 10.84 -5.48
N PRO A 30 -12.02 11.61 -5.77
CA PRO A 30 -12.16 12.88 -6.46
C PRO A 30 -12.47 12.63 -7.94
N VAL A 31 -13.47 13.32 -8.46
CA VAL A 31 -13.75 13.35 -9.90
C VAL A 31 -12.69 14.24 -10.58
N ASP A 32 -11.87 13.65 -11.45
CA ASP A 32 -10.88 14.37 -12.26
C ASP A 32 -11.06 14.06 -13.76
N PRO A 33 -11.54 15.04 -14.56
CA PRO A 33 -11.70 14.87 -16.01
C PRO A 33 -10.41 14.48 -16.75
N ARG A 34 -9.23 14.79 -16.18
CA ARG A 34 -7.93 14.39 -16.76
C ARG A 34 -7.70 12.90 -16.62
N VAL A 35 -8.15 12.30 -15.51
CA VAL A 35 -8.08 10.84 -15.27
C VAL A 35 -9.00 10.11 -16.25
N GLU A 36 -10.22 10.61 -16.44
CA GLU A 36 -11.18 10.08 -17.42
C GLU A 36 -10.61 10.12 -18.84
N ALA A 37 -10.05 11.27 -19.24
CA ALA A 37 -9.44 11.42 -20.55
C ALA A 37 -8.24 10.46 -20.77
N LEU A 38 -7.45 10.20 -19.72
CA LEU A 38 -6.29 9.31 -19.83
C LEU A 38 -6.68 7.82 -19.83
N ALA A 39 -7.83 7.47 -19.24
CA ALA A 39 -8.35 6.10 -19.22
C ALA A 39 -8.50 5.49 -20.62
N ALA A 40 -8.83 6.30 -21.63
CA ALA A 40 -8.94 5.86 -23.03
C ALA A 40 -7.61 5.32 -23.60
N ARG A 41 -6.47 5.78 -23.07
CA ARG A 41 -5.13 5.37 -23.52
C ARG A 41 -4.46 4.40 -22.54
N GLN A 42 -4.84 4.47 -21.27
CA GLN A 42 -4.31 3.66 -20.18
C GLN A 42 -5.47 3.21 -19.29
N PRO A 43 -6.12 2.06 -19.60
CA PRO A 43 -7.32 1.62 -18.90
C PRO A 43 -7.17 1.44 -17.38
N LEU A 44 -5.96 1.10 -16.92
CA LEU A 44 -5.65 0.92 -15.49
C LEU A 44 -5.31 2.23 -14.76
N TYR A 45 -5.18 3.35 -15.48
CA TYR A 45 -4.77 4.62 -14.89
C TYR A 45 -5.73 5.14 -13.80
N PRO A 46 -7.08 5.06 -13.95
CA PRO A 46 -7.98 5.48 -12.88
C PRO A 46 -7.77 4.70 -11.58
N GLN A 47 -7.58 3.37 -11.67
CA GLN A 47 -7.33 2.54 -10.51
C GLN A 47 -5.97 2.86 -9.86
N TYR A 48 -4.92 2.99 -10.67
CA TYR A 48 -3.59 3.41 -10.20
C TYR A 48 -3.65 4.75 -9.47
N HIS A 49 -4.36 5.73 -10.03
CA HIS A 49 -4.54 7.05 -9.44
C HIS A 49 -5.28 6.99 -8.09
N ARG A 50 -6.36 6.21 -8.02
CA ARG A 50 -7.12 5.99 -6.79
C ARG A 50 -6.28 5.34 -5.69
N VAL A 51 -5.51 4.29 -6.03
CA VAL A 51 -4.55 3.63 -5.13
C VAL A 51 -3.55 4.65 -4.56
N GLY A 52 -3.03 5.54 -5.42
CA GLY A 52 -2.15 6.63 -5.00
C GLY A 52 -2.79 7.56 -3.95
N HIS A 53 -4.04 7.97 -4.16
CA HIS A 53 -4.75 8.83 -3.21
C HIS A 53 -5.09 8.13 -1.89
N LYS A 54 -5.55 6.87 -1.93
CA LYS A 54 -5.79 6.06 -0.73
C LYS A 54 -4.53 5.97 0.13
N ARG A 55 -3.37 5.68 -0.52
CA ARG A 55 -2.07 5.62 0.16
C ARG A 55 -1.68 6.96 0.78
N GLN A 56 -1.91 8.06 0.06
CA GLN A 56 -1.62 9.41 0.57
C GLN A 56 -2.47 9.74 1.81
N LEU A 57 -3.75 9.40 1.80
CA LEU A 57 -4.66 9.59 2.93
C LEU A 57 -4.18 8.82 4.17
N VAL A 58 -3.88 7.52 4.01
CA VAL A 58 -3.33 6.67 5.07
C VAL A 58 -2.03 7.26 5.62
N ARG A 59 -1.10 7.67 4.74
CA ARG A 59 0.18 8.25 5.16
C ARG A 59 -0.03 9.48 6.05
N LEU A 60 -0.89 10.40 5.62
CA LEU A 60 -1.16 11.63 6.38
C LEU A 60 -1.73 11.32 7.77
N ALA A 61 -2.72 10.42 7.86
CA ALA A 61 -3.31 10.02 9.13
C ALA A 61 -2.30 9.37 10.08
N LEU A 62 -1.40 8.54 9.56
CA LEU A 62 -0.41 7.84 10.36
C LEU A 62 0.80 8.69 10.76
N GLU A 63 1.15 9.71 9.96
CA GLU A 63 2.18 10.69 10.31
C GLU A 63 1.78 11.55 11.51
N ASP A 64 0.49 11.84 11.64
CA ASP A 64 -0.05 12.67 12.72
C ASP A 64 -0.20 11.91 14.05
N GLU A 65 -0.39 10.58 14.02
CA GLU A 65 -0.65 9.80 15.24
C GLU A 65 0.16 8.49 15.33
N ARG A 66 1.30 8.59 16.02
CA ARG A 66 2.21 7.45 16.23
C ARG A 66 1.57 6.26 16.96
N ARG A 67 0.53 6.49 17.78
CA ARG A 67 -0.19 5.40 18.46
C ARG A 67 -0.91 4.50 17.44
N LEU A 68 -1.57 5.08 16.43
CA LEU A 68 -2.28 4.32 15.39
C LEU A 68 -1.34 3.39 14.64
N VAL A 69 -0.12 3.86 14.33
CA VAL A 69 0.88 3.02 13.65
C VAL A 69 1.24 1.78 14.48
N ARG A 70 1.32 1.91 15.81
CA ARG A 70 1.64 0.78 16.70
C ARG A 70 0.46 -0.18 16.84
N GLU A 71 -0.75 0.34 16.96
CA GLU A 71 -1.97 -0.46 17.12
C GLU A 71 -2.32 -1.23 15.84
N HIS A 72 -2.06 -0.64 14.68
CA HIS A 72 -2.41 -1.20 13.37
C HIS A 72 -1.19 -1.63 12.55
N TYR A 73 -0.05 -1.89 13.20
CA TYR A 73 1.22 -2.20 12.56
C TYR A 73 1.11 -3.29 11.48
N ASP A 74 0.46 -4.41 11.80
CA ASP A 74 0.34 -5.55 10.87
C ASP A 74 -0.49 -5.22 9.63
N ALA A 75 -1.52 -4.38 9.78
CA ALA A 75 -2.34 -3.91 8.66
C ALA A 75 -1.54 -2.97 7.75
N VAL A 76 -0.78 -2.04 8.33
CA VAL A 76 0.11 -1.15 7.57
C VAL A 76 1.20 -1.94 6.86
N LEU A 77 1.81 -2.93 7.53
CA LEU A 77 2.83 -3.80 6.94
C LEU A 77 2.26 -4.63 5.77
N ARG A 78 1.05 -5.16 5.91
CA ARG A 78 0.36 -5.88 4.82
C ARG A 78 0.15 -4.99 3.60
N ALA A 79 -0.30 -3.75 3.79
CA ALA A 79 -0.48 -2.80 2.70
C ALA A 79 0.86 -2.44 2.00
N VAL A 80 1.96 -2.37 2.74
CA VAL A 80 3.31 -2.22 2.17
C VAL A 80 3.70 -3.42 1.32
N LEU A 81 3.44 -4.64 1.81
CA LEU A 81 3.80 -5.89 1.12
C LEU A 81 2.95 -6.19 -0.12
N ALA A 82 1.73 -5.65 -0.18
CA ALA A 82 0.84 -5.76 -1.33
C ALA A 82 1.29 -4.88 -2.52
N ASP A 83 2.21 -3.93 -2.32
CA ASP A 83 2.72 -3.04 -3.35
C ASP A 83 4.03 -3.57 -3.95
N PRO A 84 4.03 -4.09 -5.20
CA PRO A 84 5.23 -4.62 -5.83
C PRO A 84 6.17 -3.51 -6.34
N ASP A 85 5.76 -2.23 -6.39
CA ASP A 85 6.67 -1.13 -6.67
C ASP A 85 7.39 -0.70 -5.39
N VAL A 86 8.67 -1.06 -5.27
CA VAL A 86 9.52 -0.74 -4.11
C VAL A 86 9.59 0.76 -3.76
N ASN A 87 9.33 1.67 -4.69
CA ASN A 87 9.38 3.11 -4.43
C ASN A 87 8.06 3.66 -3.90
N SER A 88 6.96 2.99 -4.24
CA SER A 88 5.59 3.44 -4.00
C SER A 88 5.20 3.45 -2.51
N PRO A 89 5.50 2.42 -1.69
CA PRO A 89 5.16 2.39 -0.27
C PRO A 89 6.26 2.96 0.64
N ARG A 90 7.35 3.53 0.09
CA ARG A 90 8.52 4.01 0.87
C ARG A 90 8.15 4.95 2.02
N TRP A 91 7.10 5.73 1.84
CA TRP A 91 6.62 6.68 2.85
C TRP A 91 5.89 5.96 4.00
N LEU A 92 5.12 4.92 3.71
CA LEU A 92 4.51 4.08 4.76
C LEU A 92 5.58 3.30 5.51
N ILE A 93 6.63 2.84 4.83
CA ILE A 93 7.80 2.24 5.50
C ILE A 93 8.46 3.26 6.45
N ALA A 94 8.64 4.51 6.03
CA ALA A 94 9.21 5.55 6.88
C ALA A 94 8.36 5.81 8.13
N VAL A 95 7.03 5.82 7.99
CA VAL A 95 6.07 5.91 9.11
C VAL A 95 6.23 4.74 10.09
N LEU A 96 6.29 3.50 9.59
CA LEU A 96 6.53 2.31 10.41
C LEU A 96 7.86 2.42 11.18
N VAL A 97 8.94 2.78 10.48
CA VAL A 97 10.28 2.95 11.07
C VAL A 97 10.27 4.02 12.14
N GLY A 98 9.62 5.17 11.90
CA GLY A 98 9.48 6.24 12.86
C GLY A 98 8.70 5.81 14.12
N ALA A 99 7.71 4.93 13.96
CA ALA A 99 6.84 4.50 15.05
C ALA A 99 7.43 3.38 15.92
N VAL A 100 7.94 2.32 15.30
CA VAL A 100 8.37 1.08 15.99
C VAL A 100 9.87 0.80 15.90
N GLY A 101 10.61 1.58 15.11
CA GLY A 101 12.05 1.45 14.94
C GLY A 101 12.45 0.57 13.75
N ARG A 102 13.57 0.96 13.13
CA ARG A 102 14.10 0.37 11.88
C ARG A 102 14.30 -1.14 11.95
N ARG A 103 14.95 -1.63 13.01
CA ARG A 103 15.34 -3.05 13.13
C ARG A 103 14.14 -3.98 13.05
N ARG A 104 13.04 -3.65 13.73
CA ARG A 104 11.81 -4.45 13.71
C ARG A 104 11.23 -4.53 12.30
N VAL A 105 11.08 -3.37 11.65
CA VAL A 105 10.52 -3.29 10.29
C VAL A 105 11.38 -4.10 9.30
N GLU A 106 12.70 -3.98 9.36
CA GLU A 106 13.59 -4.78 8.49
C GLU A 106 13.45 -6.29 8.74
N GLN A 107 13.36 -6.73 9.99
CA GLN A 107 13.16 -8.14 10.32
C GLN A 107 11.83 -8.67 9.76
N ASP A 108 10.74 -7.94 9.97
CA ASP A 108 9.42 -8.36 9.52
C ASP A 108 9.31 -8.38 7.98
N LEU A 109 9.91 -7.39 7.30
CA LEU A 109 10.00 -7.37 5.83
C LEU A 109 10.82 -8.55 5.30
N LEU A 110 11.95 -8.89 5.93
CA LEU A 110 12.76 -10.05 5.55
C LEU A 110 12.00 -11.37 5.75
N THR A 111 11.28 -11.52 6.86
CA THR A 111 10.48 -12.72 7.14
C THR A 111 9.30 -12.85 6.17
N ALA A 112 8.62 -11.75 5.85
CA ALA A 112 7.53 -11.75 4.88
C ALA A 112 8.03 -12.01 3.45
N GLY A 113 9.15 -11.40 3.05
CA GLY A 113 9.79 -11.62 1.75
C GLY A 113 10.31 -13.05 1.58
N ALA A 114 10.94 -13.63 2.61
CA ALA A 114 11.35 -15.03 2.61
C ALA A 114 10.14 -15.98 2.52
N SER A 115 8.98 -15.59 3.07
CA SER A 115 7.74 -16.35 2.98
C SER A 115 7.08 -16.25 1.60
N ALA A 116 7.21 -15.10 0.93
CA ALA A 116 6.74 -14.89 -0.45
C ALA A 116 7.54 -15.72 -1.46
N ASP A 117 8.85 -15.89 -1.26
CA ASP A 117 9.69 -16.75 -2.10
C ASP A 117 9.38 -18.24 -1.90
N VAL A 118 9.04 -18.68 -0.68
CA VAL A 118 8.62 -20.06 -0.41
C VAL A 118 7.26 -20.39 -1.05
N LEU A 119 6.31 -19.45 -1.05
CA LEU A 119 5.00 -19.63 -1.71
C LEU A 119 5.07 -19.55 -3.24
N ARG A 120 5.99 -18.76 -3.81
CA ARG A 120 6.25 -18.74 -5.27
C ARG A 120 6.95 -20.01 -5.77
N TRP A 121 7.67 -20.74 -4.92
CA TRP A 121 8.33 -22.01 -5.30
C TRP A 121 7.44 -23.24 -5.13
N ALA A 122 6.51 -23.24 -4.16
CA ALA A 122 5.56 -24.33 -3.92
C ALA A 122 4.38 -24.39 -4.91
N GLY A 123 4.31 -23.49 -5.89
CA GLY A 123 3.30 -23.43 -6.94
C GLY A 123 3.81 -23.79 -8.34
N ARG A 124 4.95 -24.48 -8.46
CA ARG A 124 5.45 -25.08 -9.71
C ARG A 124 5.52 -26.59 -9.61
#